data_AF-A0A8T4FIN5-F1
#
_entry.id   AF-A0A8T4FIN5-F1
#
_cell.length_a   1.000
_cell.length_b   1.000
_cell.length_c   1.000
_cell.angle_alpha   90.00
_cell.angle_beta   90.00
_cell.angle_gamma   90.00
#
_symmetry.space_group_name_H-M   'P 1'
#
loop_
_entity.id
_entity.type
_entity.pdbx_description
1 polymer ?
#
loop_
_entity_poly.entity_id
_entity_poly.type
_entity_poly.pdbx_seq_one_letter_code
_entity_poly.pdbx_strand_id
1 'polypeptide(L)'
;MNKKCAREIALQEIESHNNYVEKNAGQKFAKTGELIDPSVADAYIGEISKATTSSFVYHSISLIIYEEIPAYFEGQKSFEDVARVINDRAQKVLDERK
;
A
#
# COMPACT_ATOMS: atom_id res chain seq x y z
N MET A 1 10.09 6.18 0.55
CA MET A 1 10.54 5.85 1.91
C MET A 1 11.57 4.72 1.83
N ASN A 2 12.73 4.86 2.48
CA ASN A 2 13.75 3.79 2.49
C ASN A 2 13.28 2.66 3.42
N LYS A 3 13.15 1.43 2.89
CA LYS A 3 12.64 0.26 3.63
C LYS A 3 13.42 -0.03 4.90
N LYS A 4 14.73 0.23 4.90
CA LYS A 4 15.60 0.07 6.07
C LYS A 4 15.21 1.04 7.20
N CYS A 5 15.02 2.31 6.86
CA CYS A 5 14.61 3.34 7.81
C CYS A 5 13.21 3.07 8.38
N ALA A 6 12.26 2.64 7.55
CA ALA A 6 10.91 2.30 8.02
C ALA A 6 10.90 1.10 8.97
N ARG A 7 11.76 0.10 8.72
CA ARG A 7 11.95 -1.05 9.60
C ARG A 7 12.56 -0.66 10.94
N GLU A 8 13.57 0.20 10.92
CA GLU A 8 14.22 0.71 12.14
C GLU A 8 13.24 1.47 13.03
N ILE A 9 12.38 2.31 12.44
CA ILE A 9 11.32 3.02 13.16
C ILE A 9 10.31 2.04 13.77
N ALA A 10 9.84 1.06 13.00
CA ALA A 10 8.88 0.06 13.49
C ALA A 10 9.44 -0.77 14.67
N LEU A 11 10.72 -1.16 14.60
CA LEU A 11 11.38 -1.88 15.69
C LEU A 11 11.51 -1.01 16.94
N GLN A 12 11.85 0.27 16.77
CA GLN A 12 11.98 1.21 17.89
C GLN A 12 10.64 1.46 18.60
N GLU A 13 9.53 1.52 17.86
CA GLU A 13 8.19 1.64 18.43
C GLU A 13 7.76 0.38 19.19
N ILE A 14 8.03 -0.81 18.63
CA ILE A 14 7.76 -2.10 19.29
C ILE A 14 8.55 -2.20 20.59
N GLU A 15 9.84 -1.85 20.58
CA GLU A 15 10.68 -1.87 21.77
C GLU A 15 10.19 -0.90 22.84
N SER A 16 9.79 0.32 22.45
CA SER A 16 9.21 1.31 23.38
C SER A 16 7.92 0.81 24.03
N HIS A 17 7.03 0.19 23.24
CA HIS A 17 5.78 -0.40 23.71
C HIS A 17 6.04 -1.58 24.67
N ASN A 18 6.93 -2.50 24.31
CA ASN A 18 7.26 -3.66 25.15
C ASN A 18 7.87 -3.22 26.48
N ASN A 19 8.79 -2.25 26.46
CA ASN A 19 9.37 -1.67 27.68
C ASN A 19 8.31 -1.01 28.58
N TYR A 20 7.29 -0.36 27.99
CA TYR A 20 6.17 0.19 28.74
C TYR A 20 5.31 -0.92 29.36
N VAL A 21 4.98 -1.96 28.61
CA VAL A 21 4.19 -3.09 29.11
C VAL A 21 4.89 -3.78 30.28
N GLU A 22 6.18 -4.08 30.15
CA GLU A 22 6.97 -4.72 31.21
C GLU A 22 7.04 -3.88 32.48
N LYS A 23 7.26 -2.56 32.35
CA LYS A 23 7.29 -1.63 33.51
C LYS A 23 5.96 -1.56 34.26
N ASN A 24 4.85 -1.84 33.59
CA ASN A 24 3.51 -1.73 34.15
C ASN A 24 2.86 -3.09 34.46
N ALA A 25 3.53 -4.21 34.21
CA ALA A 25 3.00 -5.57 34.40
C ALA A 25 2.55 -5.88 35.84
N GLY A 26 3.06 -5.14 36.84
CA GLY A 26 2.68 -5.27 38.26
C GLY A 26 1.78 -4.17 38.81
N GLN A 27 1.38 -3.19 38.01
CA GLN A 27 0.58 -2.06 38.50
C GLN A 27 -0.93 -2.39 38.45
N LYS A 28 -1.57 -2.39 39.62
CA LYS A 28 -2.96 -2.82 39.85
C LYS A 28 -4.05 -2.06 39.06
N PHE A 29 -3.72 -0.88 38.52
CA PHE A 29 -4.64 -0.01 37.78
C PHE A 29 -4.11 0.39 36.39
N ALA A 30 -2.94 -0.11 35.98
CA ALA A 30 -2.43 0.14 34.64
C ALA A 30 -3.14 -0.78 33.65
N LYS A 31 -3.45 -0.26 32.45
CA LYS A 31 -3.90 -1.09 31.34
C LYS A 31 -2.71 -1.96 30.92
N THR A 32 -2.74 -3.25 31.27
CA THR A 32 -1.74 -4.21 30.82
C THR A 32 -1.90 -4.39 29.31
N GLY A 33 -0.91 -3.92 28.54
CA GLY A 33 -0.80 -4.25 27.12
C GLY A 33 -0.20 -5.64 26.94
N GLU A 34 -0.31 -6.19 25.73
CA GLU A 34 0.41 -7.40 25.34
C GLU A 34 1.74 -7.01 24.69
N LEU A 35 2.75 -7.88 24.85
CA LEU A 35 4.04 -7.74 24.17
C LEU A 35 3.85 -7.98 22.67
N ILE A 36 4.45 -7.11 21.86
CA ILE A 36 4.43 -7.21 20.40
C ILE A 36 5.71 -7.91 19.96
N ASP A 37 5.57 -8.97 19.16
CA ASP A 37 6.70 -9.67 18.57
C ASP A 37 7.39 -8.77 17.52
N PRO A 38 8.72 -8.53 17.61
CA PRO A 38 9.48 -7.78 16.63
C PRO A 38 9.35 -8.29 15.18
N SER A 39 9.02 -9.56 14.96
CA SER A 39 8.78 -10.14 13.63
C SER A 39 7.59 -9.50 12.90
N VAL A 40 6.67 -8.86 13.62
CA VAL A 40 5.53 -8.11 13.06
C VAL A 40 6.01 -6.88 12.27
N ALA A 41 7.20 -6.33 12.57
CA ALA A 41 7.78 -5.23 11.82
C ALA A 41 7.98 -5.58 10.33
N ASP A 42 8.40 -6.82 10.04
CA ASP A 42 8.61 -7.26 8.66
C ASP A 42 7.27 -7.45 7.91
N ALA A 43 6.23 -7.91 8.60
CA ALA A 43 4.87 -7.97 8.06
C ALA A 43 4.31 -6.57 7.75
N TYR A 44 4.49 -5.61 8.66
CA TYR A 44 4.08 -4.22 8.48
C TYR A 44 4.76 -3.55 7.28
N ILE A 45 6.07 -3.76 7.10
CA ILE A 45 6.81 -3.27 5.92
C ILE A 45 6.33 -3.94 4.63
N GLY A 46 5.98 -5.22 4.69
CA GLY A 46 5.35 -5.94 3.59
C GLY A 46 4.03 -5.29 3.15
N GLU A 47 3.15 -4.98 4.10
CA GLU A 47 1.85 -4.34 3.83
C GLU A 47 1.99 -2.91 3.30
N ILE A 48 2.88 -2.09 3.88
CA ILE A 48 3.16 -0.74 3.34
C ILE A 48 3.68 -0.82 1.90
N SER A 49 4.55 -1.78 1.60
CA SER A 49 5.11 -1.96 0.26
C SER A 49 4.01 -2.31 -0.75
N LYS A 50 3.02 -3.13 -0.37
CA LYS A 50 1.85 -3.46 -1.19
C LYS A 50 0.94 -2.25 -1.39
N ALA A 51 0.63 -1.52 -0.31
CA ALA A 51 -0.23 -0.34 -0.35
C ALA A 51 0.31 0.76 -1.27
N THR A 52 1.63 1.03 -1.19
CA THR A 52 2.28 2.02 -2.05
C THR A 52 2.23 1.63 -3.52
N THR A 53 2.37 0.34 -3.82
CA THR A 53 2.31 -0.18 -5.19
C THR A 53 0.92 0.00 -5.78
N SER A 54 -0.13 -0.19 -4.96
CA SER A 54 -1.51 -0.07 -5.40
C SER A 54 -1.89 1.37 -5.82
N SER A 55 -1.50 2.40 -5.05
CA SER A 55 -1.89 3.78 -5.33
C SER A 55 -1.34 4.31 -6.66
N PHE A 56 -0.10 3.96 -7.01
CA PHE A 56 0.49 4.37 -8.28
C PHE A 56 -0.13 3.63 -9.47
N VAL A 57 -0.38 2.32 -9.34
CA VAL A 57 -1.02 1.53 -10.38
C VAL A 57 -2.45 2.02 -10.64
N TYR A 58 -3.22 2.27 -9.57
CA TYR A 58 -4.57 2.83 -9.70
C TYR A 58 -4.56 4.22 -10.34
N HIS A 59 -3.57 5.06 -10.03
CA HIS A 59 -3.44 6.38 -10.65
C HIS A 59 -3.14 6.27 -12.16
N SER A 60 -2.19 5.43 -12.56
CA SER A 60 -1.85 5.21 -13.97
C SER A 60 -3.02 4.64 -14.77
N ILE A 61 -3.76 3.67 -14.21
CA ILE A 61 -4.96 3.13 -14.86
C ILE A 61 -6.06 4.20 -14.97
N SER A 62 -6.25 5.03 -13.94
CA SER A 62 -7.22 6.12 -13.97
C SER A 62 -6.92 7.12 -15.09
N LEU A 63 -5.65 7.49 -15.28
CA LEU A 63 -5.24 8.38 -16.37
C LEU A 63 -5.54 7.80 -17.75
N ILE A 64 -5.25 6.51 -17.97
CA ILE A 64 -5.57 5.82 -19.23
C ILE A 64 -7.08 5.92 -19.52
N ILE A 65 -7.93 5.71 -18.52
CA ILE A 65 -9.38 5.82 -18.69
C ILE A 65 -9.77 7.26 -19.04
N TYR A 66 -9.24 8.27 -18.34
CA TYR A 66 -9.55 9.67 -18.61
C TYR A 66 -9.10 10.14 -20.01
N GLU A 67 -8.04 9.55 -20.55
CA GLU A 67 -7.56 9.87 -21.90
C GLU A 67 -8.42 9.25 -23.00
N GLU A 68 -8.91 8.02 -22.81
CA GLU A 68 -9.59 7.28 -23.88
C GLU A 68 -11.13 7.48 -23.89
N ILE A 69 -11.73 7.77 -22.73
CA ILE A 69 -13.18 8.01 -22.60
C ILE A 69 -13.69 9.18 -23.47
N PRO A 70 -13.00 10.34 -23.58
CA PRO A 70 -13.46 11.45 -24.41
C PRO A 70 -13.65 11.06 -25.88
N ALA A 71 -12.78 10.22 -26.44
CA ALA A 71 -12.86 9.78 -27.83
C ALA A 71 -14.15 8.99 -28.14
N TYR A 72 -14.71 8.29 -27.15
CA TYR A 72 -16.03 7.66 -27.28
C TYR A 72 -17.15 8.71 -27.32
N PHE A 73 -17.13 9.67 -26.39
CA PHE A 73 -18.17 10.71 -26.31
C PHE A 73 -18.13 11.68 -27.50
N GLU A 74 -16.96 11.88 -28.11
CA GLU A 74 -16.78 12.66 -29.33
C GLU A 74 -17.12 11.87 -30.61
N GLY A 75 -17.48 10.59 -30.48
CA GLY A 75 -17.82 9.73 -31.61
C GLY A 75 -16.63 9.34 -32.50
N GLN A 76 -15.41 9.56 -32.02
CA GLN A 76 -14.17 9.25 -32.75
C GLN A 76 -13.83 7.75 -32.70
N LYS A 77 -14.26 7.05 -31.65
CA LYS A 77 -14.04 5.61 -31.44
C LYS A 77 -15.32 4.94 -30.93
N SER A 78 -15.52 3.67 -31.29
CA SER A 78 -16.56 2.85 -30.67
C SER A 78 -16.25 2.59 -29.20
N PHE A 79 -17.27 2.23 -28.41
CA PHE A 79 -17.06 1.84 -27.01
C PHE A 79 -16.13 0.62 -26.92
N GLU A 80 -16.32 -0.36 -27.81
CA GLU A 80 -15.51 -1.57 -27.88
C GLU A 80 -14.04 -1.27 -28.19
N ASP A 81 -13.77 -0.31 -29.08
CA ASP A 81 -12.41 0.13 -29.37
C ASP A 81 -11.76 0.84 -28.20
N VAL A 82 -12.50 1.72 -27.52
CA VAL A 82 -12.02 2.41 -26.31
C VAL A 82 -11.73 1.42 -25.19
N ALA A 83 -12.64 0.47 -24.94
CA ALA A 83 -12.48 -0.56 -23.93
C ALA A 83 -11.26 -1.46 -24.21
N ARG A 84 -11.04 -1.83 -25.47
CA ARG A 84 -9.87 -2.61 -25.88
C ARG A 84 -8.58 -1.84 -25.62
N VAL A 85 -8.51 -0.57 -26.03
CA VAL A 85 -7.30 0.27 -25.83
C VAL A 85 -7.02 0.49 -24.35
N ILE A 86 -8.03 0.75 -23.53
CA ILE A 86 -7.88 0.87 -22.07
C ILE A 86 -7.30 -0.42 -21.48
N ASN A 87 -7.84 -1.58 -21.87
CA ASN A 87 -7.41 -2.87 -21.35
C ASN A 87 -5.97 -3.19 -21.74
N ASP A 88 -5.60 -3.03 -23.02
CA ASP A 88 -4.23 -3.27 -23.50
C ASP A 88 -3.21 -2.38 -22.76
N ARG A 89 -3.55 -1.10 -22.56
CA ARG A 89 -2.68 -0.13 -21.87
C ARG A 89 -2.60 -0.42 -20.38
N ALA A 90 -3.71 -0.77 -19.73
CA ALA A 90 -3.72 -1.13 -18.31
C ALA A 90 -2.94 -2.42 -18.04
N GLN A 91 -3.08 -3.42 -18.92
CA GLN A 91 -2.35 -4.68 -18.82
C GLN A 91 -0.85 -4.46 -18.98
N LYS A 92 -0.42 -3.58 -19.89
CA LYS A 92 0.99 -3.19 -20.02
C LYS A 92 1.55 -2.55 -18.74
N VAL A 93 0.79 -1.67 -18.08
CA VAL A 93 1.20 -1.07 -16.78
C VAL A 93 1.36 -2.14 -15.70
N LEU A 94 0.51 -3.17 -15.70
CA LEU A 94 0.60 -4.29 -14.76
C LEU A 94 1.80 -5.21 -15.07
N ASP A 95 2.10 -5.43 -16.35
CA ASP A 95 3.19 -6.31 -16.77
C ASP A 95 4.57 -5.67 -16.60
N GLU A 96 4.72 -4.35 -16.79
CA GLU A 96 5.97 -3.61 -16.49
C GLU A 96 6.31 -3.58 -14.99
N ARG A 97 5.41 -4.03 -14.12
CA ARG A 97 5.56 -4.08 -12.66
C ARG A 97 5.86 -5.49 -12.13
N LYS A 98 5.78 -6.53 -12.97
CA LYS A 98 6.23 -7.89 -12.63
C LYS A 98 7.74 -7.98 -12.69
#